data_AF-V5HVN5-F1
#
_entry.id   AF-V5HVN5-F1
#
_cell.length_a   1.000
_cell.length_b   1.000
_cell.length_c   1.000
_cell.angle_alpha   90.00
_cell.angle_beta   90.00
_cell.angle_gamma   90.00
#
_symmetry.space_group_name_H-M   'P 1'
#
loop_
_entity.id
_entity.type
_entity.pdbx_description
1 polymer ?
#
loop_
_entity_poly.entity_id
_entity_poly.type
_entity_poly.pdbx_seq_one_letter_code
_entity_poly.pdbx_strand_id
1 'polypeptide(L)'
;KQGLVLGVYQEDKDADFVFTPAAKQFAGTIGAKFTDMLQLTKGAFKKGETRVFYGLNEKYPFTSVVHLGPRQPEGAQLEDRDEVAENVRVAISAGVRGLRSA
;
A
#
# COMPACT_ATOMS: atom_id res chain seq x y z
N LYS A 1 15.34 -12.05 -9.34
CA LYS A 1 14.25 -12.09 -8.33
C LYS A 1 13.22 -11.03 -8.68
N GLN A 2 11.92 -11.26 -8.49
CA GLN A 2 10.86 -10.30 -8.79
C GLN A 2 10.38 -9.62 -7.50
N GLY A 3 10.23 -8.29 -7.53
CA GLY A 3 9.57 -7.53 -6.46
C GLY A 3 8.09 -7.34 -6.78
N LEU A 4 7.27 -7.19 -5.75
CA LEU A 4 5.83 -6.91 -5.89
C LEU A 4 5.48 -5.63 -5.15
N VAL A 5 4.67 -4.76 -5.77
CA VAL A 5 4.11 -3.56 -5.14
C VAL A 5 2.59 -3.71 -5.06
N LEU A 6 2.03 -3.48 -3.88
CA LEU A 6 0.60 -3.62 -3.59
C LEU A 6 0.05 -2.36 -2.92
N GLY A 7 -1.09 -1.87 -3.37
CA GLY A 7 -1.73 -0.70 -2.79
C GLY A 7 -2.80 -1.04 -1.76
N VAL A 8 -2.89 -0.22 -0.71
CA VAL A 8 -3.97 -0.23 0.28
C VAL A 8 -4.54 1.17 0.45
N TYR A 9 -5.85 1.25 0.68
CA TYR A 9 -6.53 2.49 1.05
C TYR A 9 -6.80 2.52 2.55
N GLN A 10 -6.94 3.73 3.10
CA GLN A 10 -7.38 3.95 4.47
C GLN A 10 -8.03 5.34 4.52
N GLU A 11 -9.26 5.43 5.01
CA GLU A 11 -10.00 6.70 5.06
C GLU A 11 -9.48 7.59 6.20
N ASP A 12 -9.20 6.99 7.36
CA ASP A 12 -8.55 7.63 8.49
C ASP A 12 -7.49 6.69 9.11
N LYS A 13 -6.71 7.18 10.06
CA LYS A 13 -5.59 6.43 10.67
C LYS A 13 -6.02 5.19 11.48
N ASP A 14 -7.26 5.17 11.96
CA ASP A 14 -7.83 4.16 12.87
C ASP A 14 -8.79 3.20 12.13
N ALA A 15 -9.17 3.52 10.89
CA ALA A 15 -9.96 2.69 10.00
C ALA A 15 -9.17 1.47 9.53
N ASP A 16 -9.86 0.40 9.14
CA ASP A 16 -9.18 -0.76 8.58
C ASP A 16 -8.64 -0.50 7.18
N PHE A 17 -7.51 -1.13 6.86
CA PHE A 17 -6.96 -1.08 5.52
C PHE A 17 -7.91 -1.74 4.53
N VAL A 18 -8.18 -1.05 3.43
CA VAL A 18 -8.97 -1.60 2.34
C VAL A 18 -8.05 -1.96 1.19
N PHE A 19 -7.95 -3.27 0.92
CA PHE A 19 -7.09 -3.78 -0.14
C PHE A 19 -7.57 -3.38 -1.54
N THR A 20 -6.61 -3.08 -2.42
CA THR A 20 -6.83 -3.10 -3.87
C THR A 20 -7.14 -4.53 -4.34
N PRO A 21 -7.77 -4.74 -5.51
CA PRO A 21 -8.08 -6.08 -6.01
C PRO A 21 -6.86 -7.01 -6.05
N ALA A 22 -5.71 -6.50 -6.52
CA ALA A 22 -4.45 -7.25 -6.55
C ALA A 22 -3.93 -7.59 -5.13
N ALA A 23 -3.99 -6.63 -4.20
CA ALA A 23 -3.60 -6.87 -2.82
C ALA A 23 -4.51 -7.90 -2.12
N LYS A 24 -5.81 -7.89 -2.43
CA LYS A 24 -6.77 -8.87 -1.91
C LYS A 24 -6.47 -10.28 -2.43
N GLN A 25 -6.16 -10.41 -3.73
CA GLN A 25 -5.76 -11.70 -4.31
C GLN A 25 -4.47 -12.22 -3.68
N PHE A 26 -3.48 -11.34 -3.48
CA PHE A 26 -2.23 -11.70 -2.81
C PHE A 26 -2.47 -12.12 -1.36
N ALA A 27 -3.25 -11.35 -0.59
CA ALA A 27 -3.63 -11.69 0.78
C ALA A 27 -4.31 -13.05 0.87
N GLY A 28 -5.20 -13.38 -0.07
CA GLY A 28 -5.84 -14.70 -0.14
C GLY A 28 -4.88 -15.86 -0.40
N THR A 29 -3.72 -15.58 -1.02
CA THR A 29 -2.67 -16.59 -1.28
C THR A 29 -1.77 -16.79 -0.06
N ILE A 30 -1.45 -15.72 0.68
CA ILE A 30 -0.54 -15.75 1.83
C ILE A 30 -1.26 -16.06 3.15
N GLY A 31 -2.58 -15.86 3.20
CA GLY A 31 -3.40 -16.03 4.38
C GLY A 31 -3.22 -14.90 5.40
N ALA A 32 -3.53 -15.19 6.66
CA ALA A 32 -3.60 -14.19 7.74
C ALA A 32 -2.27 -13.47 7.99
N LYS A 33 -1.12 -14.13 7.76
CA LYS A 33 0.21 -13.56 8.00
C LYS A 33 0.42 -12.19 7.36
N PHE A 34 -0.05 -12.00 6.12
CA PHE A 34 0.09 -10.71 5.44
C PHE A 34 -0.75 -9.62 6.12
N THR A 35 -2.00 -9.94 6.43
CA THR A 35 -2.92 -9.01 7.09
C THR A 35 -2.43 -8.67 8.49
N ASP A 36 -2.00 -9.66 9.27
CA ASP A 36 -1.51 -9.48 10.64
C ASP A 36 -0.29 -8.55 10.67
N MET A 37 0.70 -8.81 9.80
CA MET A 37 1.89 -7.96 9.68
C MET A 37 1.55 -6.53 9.27
N LEU A 38 0.57 -6.34 8.38
CA LEU A 38 0.13 -5.01 7.99
C LEU A 38 -0.61 -4.29 9.13
N GLN A 39 -1.44 -5.01 9.90
CA GLN A 39 -2.18 -4.45 11.03
C GLN A 39 -1.26 -3.94 12.15
N LEU A 40 -0.07 -4.54 12.34
CA LEU A 40 0.95 -4.01 13.25
C LEU A 40 1.45 -2.61 12.87
N THR A 41 1.22 -2.17 11.63
CA THR A 41 1.62 -0.84 11.14
C THR A 41 0.49 0.20 11.20
N LYS A 42 -0.72 -0.21 11.60
CA LYS A 42 -1.90 0.65 11.69
C LYS A 42 -1.64 1.86 12.60
N GLY A 43 -2.18 3.02 12.23
CA GLY A 43 -1.98 4.29 12.92
C GLY A 43 -0.67 5.03 12.58
N ALA A 44 0.40 4.30 12.25
CA ALA A 44 1.69 4.89 11.88
C ALA A 44 1.98 4.89 10.37
N PHE A 45 1.22 4.12 9.59
CA PHE A 45 1.39 4.01 8.13
C PHE A 45 0.56 5.09 7.42
N LYS A 46 1.22 6.10 6.85
CA LYS A 46 0.55 7.29 6.29
C LYS A 46 0.48 7.28 4.76
N LYS A 47 -0.45 8.06 4.20
CA LYS A 47 -0.57 8.31 2.75
C LYS A 47 0.79 8.61 2.11
N GLY A 48 1.09 7.91 1.01
CA GLY A 48 2.33 8.07 0.25
C GLY A 48 3.53 7.29 0.81
N GLU A 49 3.43 6.74 2.02
CA GLU A 49 4.49 5.89 2.58
C GLU A 49 4.45 4.48 2.01
N THR A 50 5.52 3.72 2.31
CA THR A 50 5.63 2.29 1.99
C THR A 50 6.18 1.46 3.15
N ARG A 51 5.79 0.18 3.20
CA ARG A 51 6.37 -0.85 4.07
C ARG A 51 6.82 -2.02 3.21
N VAL A 52 8.09 -2.45 3.35
CA VAL A 52 8.63 -3.60 2.64
C VAL A 52 8.61 -4.81 3.57
N PHE A 53 7.95 -5.87 3.11
CA PHE A 53 7.87 -7.16 3.79
C PHE A 53 8.74 -8.19 3.07
N TYR A 54 9.48 -8.95 3.86
CA TYR A 54 10.45 -9.94 3.38
C TYR A 54 9.91 -11.36 3.60
N GLY A 55 10.11 -12.24 2.62
CA GLY A 55 9.81 -13.68 2.78
C GLY A 55 8.32 -14.00 2.98
N LEU A 56 7.42 -13.16 2.46
CA LEU A 56 5.98 -13.46 2.45
C LEU A 56 5.62 -14.53 1.42
N ASN A 57 6.34 -14.58 0.30
CA ASN A 57 6.06 -15.46 -0.82
C ASN A 57 7.37 -15.85 -1.53
N GLU A 58 7.48 -17.09 -2.01
CA GLU A 58 8.68 -17.57 -2.70
C GLU A 58 8.89 -16.88 -4.05
N LYS A 59 7.81 -16.59 -4.80
CA LYS A 59 7.85 -15.88 -6.08
C LYS A 59 8.20 -14.40 -5.91
N TYR A 60 7.67 -13.79 -4.85
CA TYR A 60 7.86 -12.37 -4.51
C TYR A 60 8.53 -12.23 -3.14
N PRO A 61 9.86 -12.51 -3.04
CA PRO A 61 10.58 -12.49 -1.77
C PRO A 61 10.61 -11.10 -1.11
N PHE A 62 10.42 -10.05 -1.90
CA PHE A 62 10.28 -8.67 -1.45
C PHE A 62 8.93 -8.13 -1.92
N THR A 63 8.05 -7.80 -0.97
CA THR A 63 6.73 -7.23 -1.25
C THR A 63 6.62 -5.87 -0.57
N SER A 64 6.48 -4.81 -1.37
CA SER A 64 6.23 -3.46 -0.89
C SER A 64 4.72 -3.20 -0.86
N VAL A 65 4.21 -2.80 0.29
CA VAL A 65 2.85 -2.27 0.44
C VAL A 65 2.93 -0.75 0.46
N VAL A 66 2.07 -0.08 -0.29
CA VAL A 66 2.02 1.38 -0.38
C VAL A 66 0.66 1.90 0.08
N HIS A 67 0.68 3.02 0.80
CA HIS A 67 -0.54 3.64 1.30
C HIS A 67 -1.08 4.65 0.28
N LEU A 68 -2.20 4.33 -0.36
CA LEU A 68 -2.83 5.17 -1.40
C LEU A 68 -3.64 6.33 -0.82
N GLY A 69 -3.93 6.30 0.48
CA GLY A 69 -4.76 7.31 1.13
C GLY A 69 -6.25 6.95 1.07
N PRO A 70 -7.14 7.92 1.31
CA PRO A 70 -8.58 7.72 1.19
C PRO A 70 -8.98 7.46 -0.26
N ARG A 71 -10.06 6.70 -0.48
CA ARG A 71 -10.58 6.47 -1.85
C ARG A 71 -11.22 7.71 -2.45
N GLN A 72 -11.73 8.59 -1.59
CA GLN A 72 -12.35 9.86 -1.96
C GLN A 72 -11.65 10.98 -1.18
N PRO A 73 -10.51 11.50 -1.67
CA PRO A 73 -9.77 12.54 -0.98
C PRO A 73 -10.60 13.82 -0.84
N GLU A 74 -10.70 14.31 0.39
CA GLU A 74 -11.25 15.64 0.66
C GLU A 74 -10.39 16.71 -0.04
N GLY A 75 -11.02 17.71 -0.65
CA GLY A 75 -10.30 18.78 -1.32
C GLY A 75 -9.87 18.49 -2.76
N ALA A 76 -10.21 17.33 -3.34
CA ALA A 76 -9.97 17.05 -4.76
C ALA A 76 -10.56 18.12 -5.71
N GLN A 77 -11.61 18.84 -5.26
CA GLN A 77 -12.23 19.93 -6.02
C GLN A 77 -11.49 21.27 -5.89
N LEU A 78 -10.57 21.42 -4.93
CA LEU A 78 -9.85 22.67 -4.67
C LEU A 78 -8.54 22.77 -5.46
N GLU A 79 -7.93 21.64 -5.81
CA GLU A 79 -6.53 21.57 -6.27
C GLU A 79 -6.35 21.55 -7.80
N ASP A 80 -7.42 21.73 -8.59
CA ASP A 80 -7.43 21.67 -10.08
C ASP A 80 -6.60 20.50 -10.66
N ARG A 81 -6.60 19.37 -9.94
CA ARG A 81 -5.86 18.16 -10.29
C ARG A 81 -6.58 16.91 -9.79
N ASP A 82 -6.31 15.79 -10.44
CA ASP A 82 -6.79 14.48 -9.99
C ASP A 82 -5.95 14.00 -8.79
N GLU A 83 -6.43 14.31 -7.58
CA GLU A 83 -5.83 13.88 -6.31
C GLU A 83 -5.70 12.36 -6.18
N VAL A 84 -6.66 11.59 -6.71
CA VAL A 84 -6.60 10.13 -6.63
C VAL A 84 -5.44 9.62 -7.48
N ALA A 85 -5.32 10.11 -8.72
CA ALA A 85 -4.20 9.76 -9.58
C ALA A 85 -2.86 10.19 -8.96
N GLU A 86 -2.80 11.38 -8.35
CA GLU A 86 -1.57 11.88 -7.74
C GLU A 86 -1.14 11.06 -6.52
N ASN A 87 -2.07 10.65 -5.67
CA ASN A 87 -1.79 9.76 -4.56
C ASN A 87 -1.20 8.42 -5.05
N VAL A 88 -1.73 7.86 -6.14
CA VAL A 88 -1.16 6.64 -6.74
C VAL A 88 0.27 6.90 -7.24
N ARG A 89 0.52 7.99 -7.97
CA ARG A 89 1.86 8.32 -8.48
C ARG A 89 2.88 8.41 -7.35
N VAL A 90 2.56 9.15 -6.29
CA VAL A 90 3.43 9.34 -5.12
C VAL A 90 3.71 8.01 -4.43
N ALA A 91 2.66 7.25 -4.09
CA ALA A 91 2.76 6.01 -3.34
C ALA A 91 3.53 4.93 -4.12
N ILE A 92 3.25 4.76 -5.41
CA ILE A 92 3.96 3.78 -6.26
C ILE A 92 5.43 4.17 -6.42
N SER A 93 5.72 5.46 -6.60
CA SER A 93 7.09 5.97 -6.66
C SER A 93 7.88 5.63 -5.39
N ALA A 94 7.26 5.80 -4.21
CA ALA A 94 7.85 5.40 -2.94
C ALA A 94 8.07 3.89 -2.85
N GLY A 95 7.10 3.07 -3.22
CA GLY A 95 7.21 1.60 -3.18
C GLY A 95 8.32 1.05 -4.08
N VAL A 96 8.41 1.56 -5.32
CA VAL A 96 9.48 1.15 -6.26
C VAL A 96 10.86 1.57 -5.76
N ARG A 97 11.01 2.81 -5.24
CA ARG A 97 12.26 3.25 -4.63
C ARG A 97 12.63 2.41 -3.40
N GLY A 98 11.64 2.06 -2.58
CA GLY A 98 11.82 1.19 -1.42
C GLY A 98 12.37 -0.17 -1.80
N LEU A 99 11.82 -0.81 -2.83
CA LEU A 99 12.31 -2.10 -3.34
C LEU A 99 13.70 -2.02 -3.96
N ARG A 100 14.06 -0.91 -4.60
CA ARG A 100 15.40 -0.73 -5.19
C ARG A 100 16.51 -0.68 -4.13
N SER A 101 16.18 -0.16 -2.94
CA SER A 101 17.13 0.01 -1.83
C SER A 101 17.08 -1.12 -0.80
N ALA A 102 16.23 -2.13 -1.01
CA ALA A 102 15.98 -3.25 -0.08
C ALA A 102 16.78 -4.51 -0.45
#